data_AF-A0A1J0PFE7-F1
#
_entry.id   AF-A0A1J0PFE7-F1
#
_cell.length_a   1.000
_cell.length_b   1.000
_cell.length_c   1.000
_cell.angle_alpha   90.00
_cell.angle_beta   90.00
_cell.angle_gamma   90.00
#
_symmetry.space_group_name_H-M   'P 1'
#
loop_
_entity.id
_entity.type
_entity.pdbx_description
1 polymer ?
#
loop_
_entity_poly.entity_id
_entity_poly.type
_entity_poly.pdbx_seq_one_letter_code
_entity_poly.pdbx_strand_id
1 'polypeptide(L)'
;MRSLRLGLAVVLGLATAFSGSSAIAASALLESVKQNPQVAKSLCAEFRKLNSQGVRSSSPQAIAMVARRQGISPSDAEIVITYVVGLHCPDVR
;
A
#
# COMPACT_ATOMS: atom_id res chain seq x y z
N MET A 1 -22.63 -14.73 -66.11
CA MET A 1 -21.49 -14.75 -65.18
C MET A 1 -22.04 -14.63 -63.76
N ARG A 2 -21.59 -15.51 -62.86
CA ARG A 2 -22.16 -15.82 -61.56
C ARG A 2 -22.24 -14.61 -60.62
N SER A 3 -23.41 -14.45 -60.01
CA SER A 3 -23.65 -13.66 -58.81
C SER A 3 -22.88 -14.26 -57.63
N LEU A 4 -22.20 -13.43 -56.84
CA LEU A 4 -21.76 -13.80 -55.49
C LEU A 4 -22.17 -12.69 -54.52
N ARG A 5 -23.11 -13.06 -53.66
CA ARG A 5 -23.61 -12.30 -52.51
C ARG A 5 -22.67 -12.48 -51.32
N LEU A 6 -22.98 -11.75 -50.25
CA LEU A 6 -22.47 -11.81 -48.88
C LEU A 6 -21.19 -10.98 -48.67
N GLY A 7 -21.13 -10.06 -47.71
CA GLY A 7 -22.05 -9.79 -46.61
C GLY A 7 -21.30 -9.09 -45.48
N LEU A 8 -22.03 -8.78 -44.40
CA LEU A 8 -21.51 -8.46 -43.05
C LEU A 8 -20.72 -7.14 -42.94
N ALA A 9 -20.78 -6.35 -41.87
CA ALA A 9 -21.52 -6.35 -40.61
C ALA A 9 -21.35 -4.92 -40.04
N VAL A 10 -22.38 -4.30 -39.51
CA VAL A 10 -22.57 -4.13 -38.04
C VAL A 10 -21.45 -3.33 -37.35
N VAL A 11 -21.81 -2.08 -37.05
CA VAL A 11 -21.51 -1.26 -35.84
C VAL A 11 -20.34 -1.73 -34.94
N LEU A 12 -19.31 -0.90 -34.80
CA LEU A 12 -18.40 -0.93 -33.66
C LEU A 12 -17.90 0.51 -33.42
N GLY A 13 -18.28 1.25 -32.39
CA GLY A 13 -18.66 0.84 -31.04
C GLY A 13 -17.50 1.11 -30.09
N LEU A 14 -17.68 2.13 -29.25
CA LEU A 14 -16.98 2.40 -27.99
C LEU A 14 -15.50 2.81 -28.04
N ALA A 15 -15.29 4.12 -27.81
CA ALA A 15 -14.11 4.63 -27.13
C ALA A 15 -14.00 3.97 -25.74
N THR A 16 -13.24 2.89 -25.62
CA THR A 16 -12.77 2.43 -24.32
C THR A 16 -11.57 3.27 -23.92
N ALA A 17 -11.84 4.43 -23.33
CA ALA A 17 -10.88 5.07 -22.46
C ALA A 17 -10.60 4.08 -21.32
N PHE A 18 -9.54 3.29 -21.47
CA PHE A 18 -9.05 2.42 -20.41
C PHE A 18 -8.40 3.32 -19.36
N SER A 19 -9.22 3.92 -18.50
CA SER A 19 -8.78 4.50 -17.23
C SER A 19 -8.40 3.33 -16.31
N GLY A 20 -7.24 2.72 -16.60
CA GLY A 20 -6.72 1.58 -15.87
C GLY A 20 -6.28 1.99 -14.47
N SER A 21 -6.97 1.43 -13.49
CA SER A 21 -6.78 1.52 -12.04
C SER A 21 -5.35 1.80 -11.57
N SER A 22 -5.19 2.81 -10.73
CA SER A 22 -4.04 2.96 -9.85
C SER A 22 -3.99 1.76 -8.89
N ALA A 23 -3.32 0.67 -9.30
CA ALA A 23 -2.99 -0.40 -8.38
C ALA A 23 -2.11 0.20 -7.28
N ILE A 24 -2.59 0.20 -6.05
CA ILE A 24 -1.84 0.67 -4.89
C ILE A 24 -0.73 -0.36 -4.69
N ALA A 25 0.47 -0.06 -5.20
CA ALA A 25 1.61 -0.94 -5.03
C ALA A 25 1.97 -0.96 -3.54
N ALA A 26 2.05 -2.15 -2.94
CA ALA A 26 2.55 -2.30 -1.58
C ALA A 26 3.98 -1.73 -1.51
N SER A 27 4.28 -0.96 -0.47
CA SER A 27 5.63 -0.43 -0.29
C SER A 27 6.63 -1.57 -0.11
N ALA A 28 7.86 -1.37 -0.60
CA ALA A 28 8.95 -2.34 -0.40
C ALA A 28 9.21 -2.62 1.09
N LEU A 29 8.92 -1.65 1.97
CA LEU A 29 8.99 -1.83 3.41
C LEU A 29 7.95 -2.84 3.91
N LEU A 30 6.70 -2.74 3.43
CA LEU A 30 5.65 -3.69 3.82
C LEU A 30 6.02 -5.12 3.41
N GLU A 31 6.55 -5.31 2.20
CA GLU A 31 7.02 -6.62 1.75
C GLU A 31 8.20 -7.14 2.58
N SER A 32 9.15 -6.26 2.95
CA SER A 32 10.25 -6.60 3.84
C SER A 32 9.76 -7.02 5.23
N VAL A 33 8.78 -6.32 5.80
CA VAL A 33 8.13 -6.67 7.08
C VAL A 33 7.47 -8.05 6.99
N LYS A 34 6.75 -8.34 5.91
CA LYS A 34 6.08 -9.64 5.69
C LYS A 34 7.09 -10.80 5.63
N GLN A 35 8.25 -10.57 5.04
CA GLN A 35 9.27 -11.60 4.82
C GLN A 35 10.25 -11.75 5.99
N ASN A 36 10.46 -10.69 6.78
CA ASN A 36 11.47 -10.65 7.83
C ASN A 36 10.91 -10.10 9.16
N PRO A 37 10.64 -10.96 10.16
CA PRO A 37 10.09 -10.53 11.45
C PRO A 37 11.04 -9.64 12.25
N GLN A 38 12.33 -9.58 11.94
CA GLN A 38 13.26 -8.67 12.61
C GLN A 38 12.99 -7.21 12.26
N VAL A 39 12.53 -6.93 11.03
CA VAL A 39 12.14 -5.58 10.62
C VAL A 39 10.93 -5.11 11.44
N ALA A 40 9.93 -5.98 11.59
CA ALA A 40 8.77 -5.71 12.44
C ALA A 40 9.17 -5.44 13.90
N LYS A 41 10.07 -6.26 14.47
CA LYS A 41 10.57 -6.07 15.85
C LYS A 41 11.27 -4.74 16.05
N SER A 42 12.08 -4.30 15.08
CA SER A 42 12.74 -2.99 15.11
C SER A 42 11.71 -1.86 15.13
N LEU A 43 10.72 -1.91 14.23
CA LEU A 43 9.65 -0.92 14.17
C LEU A 43 8.83 -0.90 15.47
N CYS A 44 8.49 -2.06 16.02
CA CYS A 44 7.80 -2.16 17.31
C CYS A 44 8.60 -1.50 18.46
N ALA A 45 9.94 -1.63 18.47
CA ALA A 45 10.77 -0.95 19.47
C ALA A 45 10.74 0.57 19.32
N GLU A 46 10.79 1.09 18.07
CA GLU A 46 10.64 2.52 17.80
C GLU A 46 9.27 3.04 18.24
N PHE A 47 8.22 2.28 17.97
CA PHE A 47 6.84 2.63 18.36
C PHE A 47 6.63 2.63 19.87
N ARG A 48 7.17 1.64 20.59
CA ARG A 48 7.16 1.64 22.06
C ARG A 48 7.87 2.86 22.63
N LYS A 49 8.99 3.28 22.03
CA LYS A 49 9.69 4.50 22.43
C LYS A 49 8.81 5.73 22.25
N LEU A 50 8.11 5.86 21.13
CA LEU A 50 7.15 6.95 20.91
C LEU A 50 6.01 6.91 21.93
N ASN A 51 5.43 5.75 22.18
CA ASN A 51 4.37 5.60 23.18
C ASN A 51 4.83 5.99 24.59
N SER A 52 6.07 5.67 24.96
CA SER A 52 6.65 6.10 26.24
C SER A 52 6.75 7.62 26.39
N GLN A 53 6.71 8.35 25.27
CA GLN A 53 6.71 9.82 25.21
C GLN A 53 5.29 10.39 25.05
N GLY A 54 4.25 9.55 25.13
CA GLY A 54 2.86 9.94 24.93
C GLY A 54 2.45 10.10 23.46
N VAL A 55 3.31 9.72 22.51
CA VAL A 55 3.03 9.81 21.07
C VAL A 55 2.45 8.49 20.59
N ARG A 56 1.25 8.53 20.00
CA ARG A 56 0.62 7.36 19.39
C ARG A 56 1.33 6.98 18.09
N SER A 57 1.45 5.68 17.82
CA SER A 57 2.09 5.17 16.61
C SER A 57 1.30 5.49 15.35
N SER A 58 -0.02 5.64 15.46
CA SER A 58 -0.89 6.10 14.39
C SER A 58 -0.98 7.63 14.25
N SER A 59 -0.19 8.39 15.02
CA SER A 59 -0.23 9.86 14.94
C SER A 59 0.39 10.37 13.64
N PRO A 60 -0.03 11.53 13.11
CA PRO A 60 0.60 12.15 11.94
C PRO A 60 2.12 12.33 12.10
N GLN A 61 2.58 12.63 13.33
CA GLN A 61 3.99 12.74 13.65
C GLN A 61 4.74 11.41 13.46
N ALA A 62 4.18 10.31 13.96
CA ALA A 62 4.78 8.99 13.83
C ALA A 62 4.78 8.50 12.37
N ILE A 63 3.67 8.71 11.66
CA ILE A 63 3.54 8.40 10.22
C ILE A 63 4.60 9.16 9.42
N ALA A 64 4.72 10.47 9.62
CA ALA A 64 5.72 11.29 8.93
C ALA A 64 7.16 10.86 9.27
N MET A 65 7.42 10.43 10.50
CA MET A 65 8.72 9.90 10.91
C MET A 65 9.06 8.62 10.14
N VAL A 66 8.15 7.63 10.10
CA VAL A 66 8.37 6.37 9.38
C VAL A 66 8.54 6.64 7.89
N ALA A 67 7.66 7.44 7.29
CA ALA A 67 7.73 7.84 5.89
C ALA A 67 9.11 8.42 5.54
N ARG A 68 9.58 9.39 6.32
CA ARG A 68 10.90 10.01 6.11
C ARG A 68 12.07 9.05 6.30
N ARG A 69 12.03 8.21 7.35
CA ARG A 69 13.12 7.27 7.67
C ARG A 69 13.27 6.19 6.61
N GLN A 70 12.15 5.74 6.07
CA GLN A 70 12.09 4.60 5.16
C GLN A 70 12.03 5.02 3.69
N GLY A 71 11.93 6.32 3.41
CA GLY A 71 11.83 6.85 2.04
C GLY A 71 10.53 6.43 1.33
N ILE A 72 9.43 6.30 2.08
CA ILE A 72 8.11 5.90 1.56
C ILE A 72 7.07 7.00 1.73
N SER A 73 5.93 6.86 1.07
CA SER A 73 4.84 7.82 1.21
C SER A 73 4.23 7.78 2.62
N PRO A 74 3.60 8.88 3.10
CA PRO A 74 2.85 8.87 4.36
C PRO A 74 1.76 7.79 4.38
N SER A 75 1.06 7.59 3.25
CA SER A 75 0.02 6.55 3.14
C SER A 75 0.59 5.15 3.31
N ASP A 76 1.75 4.86 2.69
CA ASP A 76 2.43 3.57 2.86
C ASP A 76 2.92 3.37 4.29
N ALA A 77 3.43 4.43 4.92
CA ALA A 77 3.86 4.39 6.31
C ALA A 77 2.69 4.07 7.25
N GLU A 78 1.52 4.67 7.04
CA GLU A 78 0.30 4.36 7.82
C GLU A 78 -0.12 2.90 7.67
N ILE A 79 -0.07 2.35 6.45
CA ILE A 79 -0.35 0.93 6.17
C ILE A 79 0.65 0.04 6.91
N VAL A 80 1.95 0.33 6.81
CA VAL A 80 3.01 -0.44 7.50
C VAL A 80 2.83 -0.38 9.01
N ILE A 81 2.57 0.79 9.57
CA ILE A 81 2.32 0.96 11.01
C ILE A 81 1.15 0.08 11.44
N THR A 82 0.02 0.16 10.74
CA THR A 82 -1.19 -0.61 11.07
C THR A 82 -0.92 -2.11 11.01
N TYR A 83 -0.24 -2.58 9.96
CA TYR A 83 0.13 -3.98 9.79
C TYR A 83 1.05 -4.46 10.92
N VAL A 84 2.12 -3.69 11.23
CA VAL A 84 3.11 -4.06 12.25
C VAL A 84 2.48 -4.09 13.64
N VAL A 85 1.72 -3.07 14.01
CA VAL A 85 1.07 -3.00 15.34
C VAL A 85 0.06 -4.14 15.49
N GLY A 86 -0.79 -4.34 14.49
CA GLY A 86 -1.85 -5.36 14.55
C GLY A 86 -1.32 -6.79 14.64
N LEU A 87 -0.17 -7.09 14.03
CA LEU A 87 0.34 -8.46 13.92
C LEU A 87 1.55 -8.77 14.81
N HIS A 88 2.36 -7.76 15.17
CA HIS A 88 3.66 -8.00 15.79
C HIS A 88 3.85 -7.32 17.16
N CYS A 89 3.08 -6.29 17.50
CA CYS A 89 3.15 -5.63 18.80
C CYS A 89 1.81 -5.00 19.20
N PRO A 90 0.81 -5.81 19.60
CA PRO A 90 -0.51 -5.31 19.98
C PRO A 90 -0.52 -4.48 21.27
N ASP A 91 0.61 -4.44 22.00
CA ASP A 91 0.83 -3.57 23.16
C ASP A 91 1.05 -2.10 22.78
N VAL A 92 1.41 -1.81 21.53
CA VAL A 92 1.64 -0.46 21.00
C VAL A 92 0.31 0.28 20.75
N ARG A 93 0.28 1.58 21.07
CA ARG A 93 -0.92 2.47 21.06
C ARG A 93 -0.88 3.62 20.06
#